data_AF-A0A7X8F5L4-F1
#
_entry.id   AF-A0A7X8F5L4-F1
#
_cell.length_a   1.000
_cell.length_b   1.000
_cell.length_c   1.000
_cell.angle_alpha   90.00
_cell.angle_beta   90.00
_cell.angle_gamma   90.00
#
_symmetry.space_group_name_H-M   'P 1'
#
loop_
_entity.id
_entity.type
_entity.pdbx_description
1 polymer ?
#
loop_
_entity_poly.entity_id
_entity_poly.type
_entity_poly.pdbx_seq_one_letter_code
_entity_poly.pdbx_strand_id
1 'polypeptide(L)'
;MKRKLLPSAILVAISLFSFLSCSDSDLDTLVKENTLEINAGCDTYTIANSEQSDWSITSAPEWITPVAKAGAASDNINLYVESNASKATRSGNVTISYANGKTRNVKVSQTDEQPAFNLQRSYAVGWSFDVRTYMDSRGLREQVFNTEKLRKIKSGNFQYAVDSSTVSSTMFFYGNSAQDLTKSMNAKLDIQGKFNSFNLNINGAFGKSAMNNSKRIFSWVRGRYIEKTIYINQPDFDNNVDTLFTADFRAAYNKVINSGGSDESIRELIDHYGTHVILTANLGGCLDYYYSSVVESISDTLDVAAAIDFGFQNKFGIKADGKYKDAFNTLSNETIIKFNVLGGDNVPITNAVASGAIKTDDTILGKWIGSITDDKLELLHFQLTPMSSLFPILISPKVTAYLDRLYYQDISVTRVPKK
;
A
#
# COMPACT_ATOMS: atom_id res chain seq x y z
N MET A 1 42.78 59.42 10.00
CA MET A 1 43.21 59.42 11.41
C MET A 1 43.76 58.02 11.73
N LYS A 2 45.05 58.02 12.08
CA LYS A 2 45.99 56.96 12.50
C LYS A 2 45.47 55.59 13.04
N ARG A 3 46.05 54.52 12.45
CA ARG A 3 46.71 53.30 13.01
C ARG A 3 46.03 52.52 14.15
N LYS A 4 46.00 51.17 14.07
CA LYS A 4 47.09 50.30 14.57
C LYS A 4 47.16 48.91 13.90
N LEU A 5 48.38 48.38 13.91
CA LEU A 5 48.89 47.14 13.31
C LEU A 5 48.56 45.84 14.10
N LEU A 6 48.58 44.72 13.35
CA LEU A 6 48.79 43.26 13.58
C LEU A 6 49.73 42.83 14.74
N PRO A 7 50.01 41.51 15.06
CA PRO A 7 49.68 40.21 14.37
C PRO A 7 49.31 38.99 15.29
N SER A 8 48.92 37.84 14.69
CA SER A 8 49.35 36.43 14.99
C SER A 8 48.35 35.44 14.35
N ALA A 9 48.65 34.83 13.20
CA ALA A 9 49.47 33.63 12.97
C ALA A 9 48.70 32.29 13.13
N ILE A 10 48.60 31.55 12.01
CA ILE A 10 48.56 30.06 11.87
C ILE A 10 47.19 29.41 12.20
N LEU A 11 46.52 28.61 11.34
CA LEU A 11 46.97 27.43 10.58
C LEU A 11 46.08 27.19 9.34
N VAL A 12 46.71 26.74 8.27
CA VAL A 12 46.13 26.25 7.01
C VAL A 12 45.45 24.89 7.22
N ALA A 13 44.26 24.69 6.66
CA ALA A 13 43.79 23.38 6.22
C ALA A 13 42.94 23.53 4.95
N ILE A 14 43.60 23.32 3.81
CA ILE A 14 42.99 23.05 2.51
C ILE A 14 42.41 21.64 2.59
N SER A 15 41.13 21.46 2.28
CA SER A 15 40.68 20.20 1.68
C SER A 15 39.58 20.46 0.65
N LEU A 16 39.82 19.84 -0.51
CA LEU A 16 39.17 20.00 -1.79
C LEU A 16 37.66 19.74 -1.73
N PHE A 17 36.89 20.68 -2.28
CA PHE A 17 35.60 20.38 -2.89
C PHE A 17 35.83 19.55 -4.15
N SER A 18 35.46 18.26 -4.07
CA SER A 18 35.35 17.40 -5.23
C SER A 18 33.86 17.19 -5.50
N PHE A 19 33.39 17.72 -6.63
CA PHE A 19 32.09 17.41 -7.20
C PHE A 19 32.04 15.92 -7.54
N LEU A 20 31.11 15.18 -6.95
CA LEU A 20 30.68 13.89 -7.47
C LEU A 20 29.28 14.05 -8.06
N SER A 21 29.28 14.04 -9.39
CA SER A 21 28.15 13.75 -10.26
C SER A 21 27.52 12.43 -9.84
N CYS A 22 26.28 12.46 -9.35
CA CYS A 22 25.52 11.28 -9.02
C CYS A 22 24.81 10.80 -10.31
N SER A 23 25.35 9.76 -10.93
CA SER A 23 24.64 8.94 -11.91
C SER A 23 24.84 7.49 -11.52
N ASP A 24 23.71 6.77 -11.49
CA ASP A 24 23.50 5.36 -11.15
C ASP A 24 23.57 5.00 -9.66
N SER A 25 22.38 4.96 -9.06
CA SER A 25 22.14 4.46 -7.71
C SER A 25 21.93 2.94 -7.73
N ASP A 26 23.02 2.18 -7.80
CA ASP A 26 23.06 0.87 -7.14
C ASP A 26 23.39 1.13 -5.67
N LEU A 27 22.37 1.00 -4.82
CA LEU A 27 22.51 1.14 -3.38
C LEU A 27 23.14 -0.15 -2.83
N ASP A 28 24.42 -0.33 -3.14
CA ASP A 28 25.25 -1.41 -2.65
C ASP A 28 25.49 -1.16 -1.15
N THR A 29 24.63 -1.73 -0.30
CA THR A 29 24.82 -1.67 1.15
C THR A 29 26.14 -2.34 1.50
N LEU A 30 27.16 -1.54 1.83
CA LEU A 30 28.45 -2.01 2.33
C LEU A 30 28.25 -2.91 3.56
N VAL A 31 28.43 -4.22 3.40
CA VAL A 31 28.55 -5.18 4.51
C VAL A 31 29.87 -4.88 5.23
N LYS A 32 29.81 -4.20 6.38
CA LYS A 32 30.98 -4.06 7.27
C LYS A 32 31.22 -5.39 7.97
N GLU A 33 32.18 -6.14 7.42
CA GLU A 33 32.89 -7.34 7.91
C GLU A 33 32.11 -8.54 8.49
N ASN A 34 30.91 -8.40 9.04
CA ASN A 34 29.96 -9.49 9.34
C ASN A 34 28.61 -8.94 9.84
N THR A 35 28.31 -7.66 9.58
CA THR A 35 27.07 -7.02 10.03
C THR A 35 26.31 -6.45 8.85
N LEU A 36 25.02 -6.73 8.79
CA LEU A 36 24.04 -6.16 7.87
C LEU A 36 23.11 -5.25 8.68
N GLU A 37 23.21 -3.94 8.44
CA GLU A 37 22.37 -2.91 9.07
C GLU A 37 21.29 -2.46 8.08
N ILE A 38 20.02 -2.60 8.47
CA ILE A 38 18.87 -2.44 7.56
C ILE A 38 17.72 -1.70 8.23
N ASN A 39 16.89 -1.03 7.41
CA ASN A 39 15.68 -0.37 7.89
C ASN A 39 14.56 -1.37 8.24
N ALA A 40 13.46 -0.86 8.82
CA ALA A 40 12.37 -1.69 9.29
C ALA A 40 11.54 -2.34 8.17
N GLY A 41 11.74 -2.02 6.89
CA GLY A 41 10.96 -2.62 5.81
C GLY A 41 11.49 -3.97 5.36
N CYS A 42 10.63 -4.76 4.71
CA CYS A 42 11.03 -6.03 4.11
C CYS A 42 11.85 -5.83 2.83
N ASP A 43 12.86 -6.68 2.62
CA ASP A 43 13.63 -6.73 1.37
C ASP A 43 14.46 -8.01 1.27
N THR A 44 15.04 -8.28 0.09
CA THR A 44 16.05 -9.31 -0.10
C THR A 44 17.44 -8.69 -0.10
N TYR A 45 18.30 -9.17 0.81
CA TYR A 45 19.67 -8.71 0.93
C TYR A 45 20.64 -9.78 0.44
N THR A 46 21.64 -9.34 -0.33
CA THR A 46 22.66 -10.21 -0.93
C THR A 46 23.94 -10.16 -0.09
N ILE A 47 24.45 -11.33 0.28
CA ILE A 47 25.75 -11.49 0.92
C ILE A 47 26.68 -12.18 -0.07
N ALA A 48 27.79 -11.53 -0.39
CA ALA A 48 28.80 -12.10 -1.27
C ALA A 48 29.42 -13.38 -0.68
N ASN A 49 29.55 -14.43 -1.50
CA ASN A 49 30.29 -15.64 -1.15
C ASN A 49 31.81 -15.41 -1.30
N SER A 50 32.42 -14.76 -0.31
CA SER A 50 33.87 -14.47 -0.31
C SER A 50 34.73 -15.74 -0.15
N GLU A 51 34.16 -16.83 0.32
CA GLU A 51 34.88 -18.10 0.50
C GLU A 51 35.01 -18.92 -0.79
N GLN A 52 34.24 -18.57 -1.83
CA GLN A 52 34.26 -19.24 -3.14
C GLN A 52 34.19 -20.76 -3.00
N SER A 53 33.35 -21.21 -2.07
CA SER A 53 33.12 -22.60 -1.70
C SER A 53 31.63 -22.83 -1.57
N ASP A 54 31.19 -24.05 -1.86
CA ASP A 54 29.79 -24.45 -1.66
C ASP A 54 29.37 -24.15 -0.22
N TRP A 55 28.15 -23.66 -0.05
CA TRP A 55 27.69 -23.13 1.22
C TRP A 55 26.30 -23.67 1.59
N SER A 56 26.02 -23.65 2.89
CA SER A 56 24.69 -23.94 3.45
C SER A 56 24.39 -23.03 4.62
N ILE A 57 23.14 -22.60 4.76
CA ILE A 57 22.67 -21.86 5.94
C ILE A 57 22.18 -22.86 6.96
N THR A 58 22.83 -22.87 8.13
CA THR A 58 22.55 -23.81 9.23
C THR A 58 21.64 -23.21 10.28
N SER A 59 21.60 -21.88 10.40
CA SER A 59 20.72 -21.16 11.33
C SER A 59 20.37 -19.78 10.79
N ALA A 60 19.12 -19.35 11.04
CA ALA A 60 18.66 -17.99 10.80
C ALA A 60 17.55 -17.63 11.81
N PRO A 61 17.40 -16.35 12.19
CA PRO A 61 16.26 -15.88 12.98
C PRO A 61 14.93 -16.12 12.25
N GLU A 62 13.82 -16.29 12.98
CA GLU A 62 12.51 -16.61 12.38
C GLU A 62 11.99 -15.57 11.38
N TRP A 63 12.39 -14.31 11.55
CA TRP A 63 12.05 -13.16 10.69
C TRP A 63 12.97 -13.02 9.46
N ILE A 64 13.91 -13.98 9.26
CA ILE A 64 14.77 -14.06 8.07
C ILE A 64 14.50 -15.40 7.37
N THR A 65 14.14 -15.34 6.10
CA THR A 65 13.96 -16.50 5.24
C THR A 65 15.06 -16.54 4.18
N PRO A 66 15.99 -17.51 4.25
CA PRO A 66 16.96 -17.70 3.18
C PRO A 66 16.25 -17.98 1.86
N VAL A 67 16.62 -17.32 0.76
CA VAL A 67 16.04 -17.59 -0.57
C VAL A 67 16.41 -19.02 -1.02
N ALA A 68 17.68 -19.40 -0.84
CA ALA A 68 18.15 -20.78 -0.93
C ALA A 68 18.79 -21.21 0.40
N LYS A 69 18.64 -22.48 0.77
CA LYS A 69 19.26 -23.04 1.99
C LYS A 69 20.70 -23.50 1.76
N ALA A 70 21.09 -23.69 0.50
CA ALA A 70 22.44 -24.04 0.08
C ALA A 70 22.67 -23.55 -1.35
N GLY A 71 23.93 -23.40 -1.74
CA GLY A 71 24.34 -22.95 -3.06
C GLY A 71 25.78 -23.34 -3.38
N ALA A 72 26.16 -23.20 -4.65
CA ALA A 72 27.50 -23.53 -5.13
C ALA A 72 28.52 -22.42 -4.78
N ALA A 73 29.80 -22.72 -4.97
CA ALA A 73 30.91 -21.78 -4.82
C ALA A 73 30.73 -20.44 -5.55
N SER A 74 30.07 -20.45 -6.71
CA SER A 74 29.78 -19.25 -7.51
C SER A 74 28.58 -18.43 -7.03
N ASP A 75 27.73 -19.02 -6.18
CA ASP A 75 26.43 -18.44 -5.84
C ASP A 75 26.56 -17.50 -4.65
N ASN A 76 25.95 -16.32 -4.74
CA ASN A 76 25.77 -15.44 -3.59
C ASN A 76 24.67 -15.96 -2.65
N ILE A 77 24.74 -15.53 -1.39
CA ILE A 77 23.75 -15.89 -0.38
C ILE A 77 22.68 -14.80 -0.31
N ASN A 78 21.44 -15.13 -0.65
CA ASN A 78 20.32 -14.20 -0.64
C ASN A 78 19.40 -14.46 0.56
N LEU A 79 19.14 -13.42 1.36
CA LEU A 79 18.31 -13.48 2.57
C LEU A 79 17.11 -12.55 2.40
N TYR A 80 15.90 -13.12 2.43
CA TYR A 80 14.69 -12.31 2.58
C TYR A 80 14.49 -11.96 4.04
N VAL A 81 14.39 -10.66 4.33
CA VAL A 81 14.13 -10.14 5.66
C VAL A 81 12.71 -9.57 5.72
N GLU A 82 11.94 -9.99 6.72
CA GLU A 82 10.57 -9.51 6.95
C GLU A 82 10.55 -8.05 7.44
N SER A 83 9.41 -7.37 7.29
CA SER A 83 9.19 -6.06 7.91
C SER A 83 9.25 -6.19 9.43
N ASN A 84 9.84 -5.20 10.09
CA ASN A 84 9.84 -5.09 11.54
C ASN A 84 8.58 -4.34 11.97
N ALA A 85 7.52 -5.08 12.27
CA ALA A 85 6.27 -4.50 12.77
C ALA A 85 6.42 -4.10 14.26
N SER A 86 7.46 -4.60 14.94
CA SER A 86 7.76 -4.17 16.30
C SER A 86 8.27 -2.72 16.31
N LYS A 87 7.87 -1.96 17.33
CA LYS A 87 8.36 -0.59 17.56
C LYS A 87 9.72 -0.56 18.26
N ALA A 88 10.54 -1.58 18.01
CA ALA A 88 11.84 -1.75 18.63
C ALA A 88 12.83 -2.29 17.61
N THR A 89 14.08 -1.88 17.73
CA THR A 89 15.18 -2.49 16.95
C THR A 89 15.30 -3.97 17.32
N ARG A 90 15.51 -4.82 16.32
CA ARG A 90 15.77 -6.26 16.50
C ARG A 90 17.08 -6.67 15.86
N SER A 91 17.70 -7.72 16.38
CA SER A 91 18.90 -8.30 15.76
C SER A 91 18.96 -9.81 15.93
N GLY A 92 19.68 -10.47 15.03
CA GLY A 92 19.87 -11.91 15.06
C GLY A 92 21.03 -12.34 14.17
N ASN A 93 21.52 -13.57 14.35
CA ASN A 93 22.66 -14.08 13.60
C ASN A 93 22.21 -15.12 12.58
N VAL A 94 22.71 -15.00 11.35
CA VAL A 94 22.62 -16.03 10.32
C VAL A 94 23.96 -16.77 10.26
N THR A 95 23.92 -18.09 10.38
CA THR A 95 25.12 -18.93 10.34
C THR A 95 25.22 -19.64 8.99
N ILE A 96 26.35 -19.44 8.31
CA ILE A 96 26.67 -20.02 7.01
C ILE A 96 27.86 -20.95 7.19
N SER A 97 27.71 -22.20 6.78
CA SER A 97 28.76 -23.21 6.78
C SER A 97 29.22 -23.48 5.35
N TYR A 98 30.54 -23.51 5.14
CA TYR A 98 31.17 -23.74 3.84
C TYR A 98 31.78 -25.14 3.77
N ALA A 99 31.80 -25.72 2.58
CA ALA A 99 32.37 -27.05 2.34
C ALA A 99 33.87 -27.14 2.66
N ASN A 100 34.58 -26.00 2.62
CA ASN A 100 35.98 -25.89 3.06
C ASN A 100 36.17 -25.95 4.60
N GLY A 101 35.10 -26.18 5.37
CA GLY A 101 35.13 -26.32 6.82
C GLY A 101 35.03 -25.00 7.60
N LYS A 102 35.03 -23.85 6.91
CA LYS A 102 34.84 -22.54 7.56
C LYS A 102 33.36 -22.28 7.87
N THR A 103 33.14 -21.38 8.83
CA THR A 103 31.82 -20.88 9.19
C THR A 103 31.86 -19.37 9.27
N ARG A 104 30.81 -18.72 8.74
CA ARG A 104 30.60 -17.27 8.85
C ARG A 104 29.32 -17.01 9.62
N ASN A 105 29.38 -16.10 10.59
CA ASN A 105 28.21 -15.60 11.29
C ASN A 105 27.97 -14.16 10.85
N VAL A 106 26.80 -13.91 10.27
CA VAL A 106 26.37 -12.59 9.85
C VAL A 106 25.32 -12.08 10.83
N LYS A 107 25.65 -11.02 11.56
CA LYS A 107 24.70 -10.31 12.41
C LYS A 107 23.83 -9.43 11.52
N VAL A 108 22.51 -9.61 11.60
CA VAL A 108 21.54 -8.73 10.96
C VAL A 108 20.91 -7.88 12.04
N SER A 109 21.05 -6.55 11.92
CA SER A 109 20.45 -5.55 12.79
C SER A 109 19.40 -4.79 11.98
N GLN A 110 18.15 -4.83 12.44
CA GLN A 110 17.03 -4.16 11.78
C GLN A 110 16.44 -3.10 12.70
N THR A 111 16.41 -1.85 12.24
CA THR A 111 15.88 -0.72 13.00
C THR A 111 14.34 -0.76 13.07
N ASP A 112 13.75 0.19 13.78
CA ASP A 112 12.30 0.49 13.81
C ASP A 112 11.92 1.64 12.85
N GLU A 113 12.89 2.15 12.09
CA GLU A 113 12.67 3.21 11.11
C GLU A 113 11.98 2.63 9.87
N GLN A 114 10.68 2.90 9.76
CA GLN A 114 9.89 2.49 8.60
C GLN A 114 10.32 3.26 7.35
N PRO A 115 10.71 2.57 6.27
CA PRO A 115 11.05 3.23 5.03
C PRO A 115 9.81 3.90 4.43
N ALA A 116 10.03 4.89 3.56
CA ALA A 116 8.96 5.37 2.70
C ALA A 116 8.37 4.18 1.93
N PHE A 117 7.04 4.09 1.89
CA PHE A 117 6.36 3.01 1.18
C PHE A 117 6.78 3.01 -0.29
N ASN A 118 7.57 2.01 -0.68
CA ASN A 118 7.97 1.80 -2.07
C ASN A 118 7.08 0.70 -2.66
N LEU A 119 6.40 1.05 -3.74
CA LEU A 119 5.50 0.19 -4.52
C LEU A 119 6.14 -1.16 -4.89
N GLN A 120 7.47 -1.20 -5.08
CA GLN A 120 8.20 -2.40 -5.48
C GLN A 120 8.23 -3.54 -4.43
N ARG A 121 7.92 -3.28 -3.15
CA ARG A 121 8.16 -4.26 -2.07
C ARG A 121 7.15 -5.41 -1.94
N SER A 122 5.97 -5.28 -2.56
CA SER A 122 5.02 -6.38 -2.90
C SER A 122 3.69 -5.84 -3.45
N TYR A 123 3.64 -4.53 -3.75
CA TYR A 123 2.43 -3.83 -4.15
C TYR A 123 1.24 -4.05 -3.20
N ALA A 124 1.53 -4.03 -1.89
CA ALA A 124 0.61 -4.24 -0.78
C ALA A 124 0.02 -5.65 -0.64
N VAL A 125 0.19 -6.55 -1.60
CA VAL A 125 -0.26 -7.94 -1.45
C VAL A 125 0.52 -8.60 -0.32
N GLY A 126 -0.23 -9.24 0.59
CA GLY A 126 0.30 -9.83 1.81
C GLY A 126 0.45 -8.85 2.99
N TRP A 127 0.00 -7.60 2.84
CA TRP A 127 -0.05 -6.60 3.90
C TRP A 127 -1.46 -6.43 4.46
N SER A 128 -1.54 -5.98 5.70
CA SER A 128 -2.81 -5.64 6.33
C SER A 128 -3.23 -4.20 6.05
N PHE A 129 -4.53 -3.96 6.19
CA PHE A 129 -5.20 -2.74 5.79
C PHE A 129 -6.26 -2.31 6.81
N ASP A 130 -6.37 -1.01 7.04
CA ASP A 130 -7.37 -0.43 7.91
C ASP A 130 -8.40 0.40 7.15
N VAL A 131 -9.56 -0.20 6.88
CA VAL A 131 -10.64 0.43 6.10
C VAL A 131 -11.28 1.63 6.80
N ARG A 132 -11.02 1.84 8.09
CA ARG A 132 -11.66 2.91 8.88
C ARG A 132 -11.24 4.32 8.45
N THR A 133 -10.09 4.46 7.77
CA THR A 133 -9.48 5.77 7.51
C THR A 133 -9.32 6.07 6.03
N TYR A 134 -8.49 5.27 5.33
CA TYR A 134 -8.10 5.54 3.95
C TYR A 134 -8.36 4.35 3.03
N MET A 135 -8.66 4.59 1.74
CA MET A 135 -8.83 3.59 0.67
C MET A 135 -7.60 3.49 -0.25
N ASP A 136 -6.50 4.14 0.12
CA ASP A 136 -5.25 4.17 -0.61
C ASP A 136 -4.10 3.68 0.28
N SER A 137 -2.86 3.82 -0.19
CA SER A 137 -1.65 3.38 0.51
C SER A 137 -1.54 3.89 1.95
N ARG A 138 -2.20 5.00 2.32
CA ARG A 138 -2.23 5.50 3.71
C ARG A 138 -3.03 4.62 4.67
N GLY A 139 -3.86 3.72 4.16
CA GLY A 139 -4.60 2.72 4.92
C GLY A 139 -3.80 1.45 5.20
N LEU A 140 -2.65 1.28 4.54
CA LEU A 140 -1.75 0.15 4.77
C LEU A 140 -1.18 0.17 6.18
N ARG A 141 -0.99 -1.03 6.72
CA ARG A 141 -0.44 -1.26 8.06
C ARG A 141 0.84 -2.06 7.95
N GLU A 142 0.80 -3.33 8.36
CA GLU A 142 2.00 -4.16 8.54
C GLU A 142 1.99 -5.34 7.58
N GLN A 143 3.16 -5.94 7.40
CA GLN A 143 3.28 -7.17 6.62
C GLN A 143 2.69 -8.36 7.39
N VAL A 144 1.69 -9.03 6.79
CA VAL A 144 1.06 -10.23 7.35
C VAL A 144 1.76 -11.49 6.88
N PHE A 145 2.03 -11.58 5.58
CA PHE A 145 2.61 -12.77 4.96
C PHE A 145 4.07 -12.55 4.56
N ASN A 146 4.89 -13.57 4.81
CA ASN A 146 6.24 -13.63 4.31
C ASN A 146 6.23 -13.98 2.81
N THR A 147 6.62 -13.01 1.99
CA THR A 147 6.57 -13.14 0.52
C THR A 147 7.50 -14.22 -0.02
N GLU A 148 8.66 -14.43 0.61
CA GLU A 148 9.60 -15.47 0.16
C GLU A 148 9.07 -16.88 0.45
N LYS A 149 8.42 -17.08 1.61
CA LYS A 149 7.72 -18.34 1.91
C LYS A 149 6.60 -18.59 0.89
N LEU A 150 5.83 -17.56 0.53
CA LEU A 150 4.78 -17.66 -0.49
C LEU A 150 5.33 -18.06 -1.86
N ARG A 151 6.42 -17.42 -2.33
CA ARG A 151 7.04 -17.72 -3.64
C ARG A 151 7.58 -19.15 -3.76
N LYS A 152 7.94 -19.78 -2.64
CA LYS A 152 8.47 -21.14 -2.61
C LYS A 152 7.42 -22.24 -2.74
N ILE A 153 6.14 -21.90 -2.69
CA ILE A 153 5.07 -22.89 -2.86
C ILE A 153 4.99 -23.25 -4.35
N LYS A 154 5.47 -24.46 -4.71
CA LYS A 154 5.67 -24.85 -6.11
C LYS A 154 4.48 -25.51 -6.81
N SER A 155 3.40 -25.89 -6.11
CA SER A 155 2.20 -26.44 -6.77
C SER A 155 1.02 -26.65 -5.83
N GLY A 156 -0.19 -26.53 -6.40
CA GLY A 156 -1.38 -27.25 -5.97
C GLY A 156 -2.43 -26.41 -5.27
N ASN A 157 -2.07 -25.27 -4.71
CA ASN A 157 -3.01 -24.52 -3.89
C ASN A 157 -2.65 -23.00 -3.79
N PHE A 158 -1.50 -22.58 -3.26
CA PHE A 158 -1.17 -21.13 -3.14
C PHE A 158 -0.26 -20.73 -4.30
N GLN A 159 -0.64 -19.69 -5.06
CA GLN A 159 0.23 -19.04 -6.03
C GLN A 159 0.29 -17.55 -5.69
N TYR A 160 1.47 -17.08 -5.28
CA TYR A 160 1.82 -15.67 -5.46
C TYR A 160 2.10 -15.50 -6.94
N ALA A 161 1.22 -14.78 -7.63
CA ALA A 161 1.30 -14.60 -9.06
C ALA A 161 1.29 -13.10 -9.41
N VAL A 162 1.97 -12.79 -10.52
CA VAL A 162 2.02 -11.46 -11.10
C VAL A 162 1.56 -11.61 -12.54
N ASP A 163 0.34 -11.19 -12.80
CA ASP A 163 -0.24 -11.16 -14.13
C ASP A 163 -0.07 -9.76 -14.70
N SER A 164 0.53 -9.68 -15.89
CA SER A 164 0.54 -8.44 -16.66
C SER A 164 -0.69 -8.40 -17.53
N SER A 165 -1.47 -7.34 -17.44
CA SER A 165 -2.70 -7.17 -18.21
C SER A 165 -2.94 -5.68 -18.44
N THR A 166 -3.16 -5.27 -19.68
CA THR A 166 -3.60 -3.90 -20.00
C THR A 166 -5.12 -3.86 -20.04
N VAL A 167 -5.75 -3.48 -18.92
CA VAL A 167 -7.21 -3.41 -18.79
C VAL A 167 -7.63 -2.02 -18.35
N SER A 168 -8.42 -1.34 -19.19
CA SER A 168 -9.10 -0.10 -18.79
C SER A 168 -10.49 -0.39 -18.23
N SER A 169 -10.85 0.22 -17.11
CA SER A 169 -12.20 0.11 -16.54
C SER A 169 -12.60 1.36 -15.76
N THR A 170 -13.90 1.66 -15.72
CA THR A 170 -14.44 2.75 -14.91
C THR A 170 -15.19 2.20 -13.70
N MET A 171 -14.84 2.66 -12.50
CA MET A 171 -15.65 2.44 -11.30
C MET A 171 -16.47 3.70 -11.00
N PHE A 172 -17.74 3.49 -10.69
CA PHE A 172 -18.66 4.56 -10.31
C PHE A 172 -19.26 4.28 -8.94
N PHE A 173 -19.12 5.23 -8.02
CA PHE A 173 -19.71 5.21 -6.68
C PHE A 173 -20.63 6.41 -6.52
N TYR A 174 -21.80 6.24 -5.91
CA TYR A 174 -22.80 7.29 -5.82
C TYR A 174 -23.68 7.17 -4.58
N GLY A 175 -24.10 8.32 -4.05
CA GLY A 175 -25.13 8.39 -3.02
C GLY A 175 -25.81 9.76 -2.94
N ASN A 176 -27.05 9.74 -2.45
CA ASN A 176 -27.82 10.95 -2.09
C ASN A 176 -27.40 11.55 -0.74
N SER A 177 -26.38 10.95 -0.11
CA SER A 177 -25.75 11.40 1.12
C SER A 177 -24.33 10.86 1.17
N ALA A 178 -23.52 11.43 2.05
CA ALA A 178 -22.20 10.89 2.42
C ALA A 178 -22.26 9.40 2.78
N GLN A 179 -23.26 9.02 3.57
CA GLN A 179 -23.45 7.65 4.04
C GLN A 179 -23.82 6.72 2.88
N ASP A 180 -24.64 7.17 1.94
CA ASP A 180 -25.02 6.36 0.78
C ASP A 180 -23.86 6.18 -0.20
N LEU A 181 -23.00 7.20 -0.36
CA LEU A 181 -21.75 7.05 -1.11
C LEU A 181 -20.88 5.96 -0.47
N THR A 182 -20.68 6.01 0.86
CA THR A 182 -19.90 4.98 1.56
C THR A 182 -20.52 3.58 1.41
N LYS A 183 -21.85 3.45 1.46
CA LYS A 183 -22.53 2.16 1.19
C LYS A 183 -22.25 1.66 -0.23
N SER A 184 -22.32 2.54 -1.22
CA SER A 184 -22.00 2.23 -2.62
C SER A 184 -20.56 1.74 -2.78
N MET A 185 -19.62 2.38 -2.07
CA MET A 185 -18.20 1.99 -2.03
C MET A 185 -18.00 0.62 -1.40
N ASN A 186 -18.56 0.40 -0.20
CA ASN A 186 -18.43 -0.88 0.51
C ASN A 186 -19.01 -2.04 -0.29
N ALA A 187 -20.17 -1.85 -0.94
CA ALA A 187 -20.81 -2.88 -1.75
C ALA A 187 -19.93 -3.35 -2.92
N LYS A 188 -19.20 -2.44 -3.56
CA LYS A 188 -18.29 -2.76 -4.68
C LYS A 188 -16.94 -3.33 -4.24
N LEU A 189 -16.58 -3.19 -2.97
CA LEU A 189 -15.35 -3.71 -2.38
C LEU A 189 -15.59 -4.98 -1.55
N ASP A 190 -16.83 -5.51 -1.56
CA ASP A 190 -17.28 -6.65 -0.75
C ASP A 190 -16.97 -6.50 0.74
N ILE A 191 -17.03 -5.27 1.24
CA ILE A 191 -16.79 -4.99 2.66
C ILE A 191 -18.12 -5.13 3.39
N GLN A 192 -18.27 -6.22 4.14
CA GLN A 192 -19.49 -6.55 4.88
C GLN A 192 -19.56 -5.77 6.19
N GLY A 193 -20.62 -4.98 6.39
CA GLY A 193 -20.86 -4.17 7.59
C GLY A 193 -21.31 -2.73 7.29
N LYS A 194 -21.82 -2.02 8.32
CA LYS A 194 -22.28 -0.62 8.19
C LYS A 194 -21.16 0.38 8.55
N PHE A 195 -20.06 0.34 7.82
CA PHE A 195 -18.92 1.22 8.09
C PHE A 195 -19.16 2.66 7.64
N ASN A 196 -18.54 3.61 8.36
CA ASN A 196 -18.05 4.84 7.74
C ASN A 196 -16.61 4.61 7.20
N SER A 197 -16.44 3.62 6.32
CA SER A 197 -15.13 3.29 5.74
C SER A 197 -14.58 4.49 4.98
N PHE A 198 -13.26 4.61 4.96
CA PHE A 198 -12.55 5.58 4.14
C PHE A 198 -12.91 7.04 4.46
N ASN A 199 -13.35 7.29 5.70
CA ASN A 199 -13.90 8.58 6.11
C ASN A 199 -12.93 9.74 5.90
N LEU A 200 -11.61 9.52 5.98
CA LEU A 200 -10.61 10.57 5.76
C LEU A 200 -10.46 10.88 4.27
N ASN A 201 -10.57 9.89 3.38
CA ASN A 201 -10.63 10.16 1.93
C ASN A 201 -11.87 10.97 1.59
N ILE A 202 -13.04 10.55 2.06
CA ILE A 202 -14.31 11.21 1.72
C ILE A 202 -14.35 12.63 2.30
N ASN A 203 -13.93 12.81 3.56
CA ASN A 203 -13.78 14.14 4.16
C ASN A 203 -12.74 15.01 3.46
N GLY A 204 -11.61 14.43 3.04
CA GLY A 204 -10.58 15.13 2.28
C GLY A 204 -11.08 15.56 0.90
N ALA A 205 -11.92 14.76 0.26
CA ALA A 205 -12.52 15.05 -1.04
C ALA A 205 -13.59 16.14 -0.95
N PHE A 206 -14.57 16.03 -0.06
CA PHE A 206 -15.74 16.93 -0.08
C PHE A 206 -15.72 18.00 1.01
N GLY A 207 -14.97 17.81 2.09
CA GLY A 207 -14.98 18.68 3.26
C GLY A 207 -16.18 18.41 4.18
N LYS A 208 -15.97 18.55 5.50
CA LYS A 208 -16.95 18.17 6.53
C LYS A 208 -18.29 18.92 6.41
N SER A 209 -18.29 20.18 5.99
CA SER A 209 -19.50 20.98 5.84
C SER A 209 -20.42 20.45 4.75
N ALA A 210 -19.86 20.06 3.60
CA ALA A 210 -20.62 19.48 2.50
C ALA A 210 -21.25 18.15 2.92
N MET A 211 -20.50 17.31 3.62
CA MET A 211 -20.92 15.97 4.07
C MET A 211 -22.18 15.96 4.95
N ASN A 212 -22.48 17.08 5.62
CA ASN A 212 -23.66 17.21 6.49
C ASN A 212 -24.87 17.83 5.78
N ASN A 213 -24.75 18.21 4.51
CA ASN A 213 -25.82 18.84 3.75
C ASN A 213 -26.71 17.77 3.10
N SER A 214 -27.95 17.64 3.56
CA SER A 214 -28.93 16.65 3.07
C SER A 214 -29.44 16.92 1.65
N LYS A 215 -29.18 18.10 1.08
CA LYS A 215 -29.52 18.41 -0.32
C LYS A 215 -28.40 18.04 -1.29
N ARG A 216 -27.27 17.50 -0.81
CA ARG A 216 -26.11 17.19 -1.66
C ARG A 216 -26.08 15.73 -2.07
N ILE A 217 -25.82 15.52 -3.36
CA ILE A 217 -25.36 14.23 -3.88
C ILE A 217 -23.84 14.16 -3.83
N PHE A 218 -23.32 12.93 -3.83
CA PHE A 218 -21.90 12.65 -3.83
C PHE A 218 -21.59 11.51 -4.78
N SER A 219 -20.51 11.67 -5.55
CA SER A 219 -20.01 10.67 -6.48
C SER A 219 -18.50 10.63 -6.47
N TRP A 220 -17.97 9.43 -6.67
CA TRP A 220 -16.58 9.20 -7.02
C TRP A 220 -16.52 8.32 -8.26
N VAL A 221 -15.91 8.84 -9.31
CA VAL A 221 -15.61 8.11 -10.55
C VAL A 221 -14.12 7.82 -10.60
N ARG A 222 -13.76 6.58 -10.93
CA ARG A 222 -12.37 6.14 -11.09
C ARG A 222 -12.17 5.55 -12.47
N GLY A 223 -11.47 6.26 -13.35
CA GLY A 223 -10.95 5.69 -14.59
C GLY A 223 -9.63 4.97 -14.32
N ARG A 224 -9.63 3.64 -14.36
CA ARG A 224 -8.48 2.79 -14.04
C ARG A 224 -7.87 2.23 -15.32
N TYR A 225 -6.54 2.29 -15.40
CA TYR A 225 -5.72 1.68 -16.42
C TYR A 225 -4.80 0.70 -15.71
N ILE A 226 -5.25 -0.55 -15.60
CA ILE A 226 -4.52 -1.62 -14.93
C ILE A 226 -3.47 -2.13 -15.90
N GLU A 227 -2.23 -2.26 -15.42
CA GLU A 227 -1.13 -2.93 -16.13
C GLU A 227 -0.67 -4.21 -15.45
N LYS A 228 -0.82 -4.30 -14.12
CA LYS A 228 -0.49 -5.51 -13.37
C LYS A 228 -1.53 -5.84 -12.32
N THR A 229 -1.80 -7.12 -12.20
CA THR A 229 -2.54 -7.70 -11.08
C THR A 229 -1.64 -8.65 -10.33
N ILE A 230 -1.56 -8.47 -9.02
CA ILE A 230 -0.80 -9.34 -8.14
C ILE A 230 -1.78 -9.96 -7.18
N TYR A 231 -1.67 -11.27 -6.99
CA TYR A 231 -2.58 -11.96 -6.10
C TYR A 231 -1.90 -13.13 -5.39
N ILE A 232 -2.41 -13.41 -4.19
CA ILE A 232 -2.19 -14.66 -3.47
C ILE A 232 -3.49 -15.44 -3.64
N ASN A 233 -3.46 -16.51 -4.44
CA ASN A 233 -4.61 -17.39 -4.54
C ASN A 233 -4.88 -18.06 -3.19
N GLN A 234 -6.15 -18.29 -2.83
CA GLN A 234 -6.56 -18.87 -1.54
C GLN A 234 -6.72 -20.39 -1.61
N PRO A 235 -5.76 -21.16 -1.13
CA PRO A 235 -6.02 -22.39 -0.43
C PRO A 235 -6.55 -22.06 0.93
N ASP A 236 -7.64 -22.73 1.23
CA ASP A 236 -7.82 -23.42 2.49
C ASP A 236 -6.99 -22.85 3.65
N PHE A 237 -7.38 -21.66 4.12
CA PHE A 237 -6.75 -21.00 5.27
C PHE A 237 -6.81 -21.85 6.54
N ASP A 238 -7.61 -22.92 6.53
CA ASP A 238 -7.74 -23.85 7.63
C ASP A 238 -6.49 -24.73 7.82
N ASN A 239 -5.65 -24.89 6.78
CA ASN A 239 -4.48 -25.78 6.81
C ASN A 239 -3.16 -25.03 6.57
N ASN A 240 -2.45 -24.69 7.65
CA ASN A 240 -1.07 -24.19 7.68
C ASN A 240 -0.82 -22.73 7.22
N VAL A 241 -1.84 -21.87 7.18
CA VAL A 241 -1.66 -20.44 6.82
C VAL A 241 -0.67 -19.72 7.77
N ASP A 242 -0.63 -20.13 9.04
CA ASP A 242 0.25 -19.56 10.06
C ASP A 242 1.75 -19.78 9.79
N THR A 243 2.09 -20.82 9.05
CA THR A 243 3.46 -21.07 8.58
C THR A 243 3.95 -20.01 7.59
N LEU A 244 3.03 -19.35 6.89
CA LEU A 244 3.29 -18.31 5.89
C LEU A 244 3.34 -16.91 6.50
N PHE A 245 2.88 -16.74 7.74
CA PHE A 245 2.93 -15.45 8.42
C PHE A 245 4.36 -14.98 8.67
N THR A 246 4.51 -13.65 8.72
CA THR A 246 5.68 -13.03 9.35
C THR A 246 5.77 -13.44 10.82
N ALA A 247 6.96 -13.42 11.40
CA ALA A 247 7.19 -13.78 12.79
C ALA A 247 6.36 -12.88 13.74
N ASP A 248 6.34 -11.58 13.48
CA ASP A 248 5.60 -10.61 14.29
C ASP A 248 4.08 -10.83 14.19
N PHE A 249 3.54 -11.07 13.00
CA PHE A 249 2.11 -11.35 12.85
C PHE A 249 1.75 -12.69 13.47
N ARG A 250 2.58 -13.73 13.30
CA ARG A 250 2.38 -15.04 13.93
C ARG A 250 2.30 -14.92 15.45
N ALA A 251 3.14 -14.10 16.07
CA ALA A 251 3.07 -13.85 17.50
C ALA A 251 1.73 -13.20 17.92
N ALA A 252 1.26 -12.20 17.19
CA ALA A 252 -0.02 -11.55 17.44
C ALA A 252 -1.21 -12.50 17.20
N TYR A 253 -1.17 -13.27 16.12
CA TYR A 253 -2.13 -14.32 15.79
C TYR A 253 -2.21 -15.37 16.92
N ASN A 254 -1.08 -15.90 17.36
CA ASN A 254 -1.02 -16.88 18.45
C ASN A 254 -1.52 -16.31 19.78
N LYS A 255 -1.33 -15.01 20.05
CA LYS A 255 -1.90 -14.35 21.23
C LYS A 255 -3.44 -14.41 21.23
N VAL A 256 -4.06 -14.21 20.06
CA VAL A 256 -5.51 -14.34 19.89
C VAL A 256 -5.97 -15.80 20.02
N ILE A 257 -5.24 -16.75 19.42
CA ILE A 257 -5.56 -18.19 19.55
C ILE A 257 -5.48 -18.63 21.02
N ASN A 258 -4.38 -18.33 21.70
CA ASN A 258 -4.10 -18.78 23.07
C ASN A 258 -5.03 -18.14 24.11
N SER A 259 -5.55 -16.93 23.84
CA SER A 259 -6.57 -16.29 24.69
C SER A 259 -7.98 -16.86 24.47
N GLY A 260 -8.14 -17.78 23.51
CA GLY A 260 -9.44 -18.25 23.06
C GLY A 260 -10.24 -17.17 22.32
N GLY A 261 -9.58 -16.17 21.73
CA GLY A 261 -10.23 -15.06 21.03
C GLY A 261 -10.85 -14.04 21.98
N SER A 262 -10.14 -13.64 23.04
CA SER A 262 -10.59 -12.59 23.94
C SER A 262 -10.65 -11.22 23.25
N ASP A 263 -11.62 -10.40 23.62
CA ASP A 263 -11.80 -9.04 23.09
C ASP A 263 -10.52 -8.18 23.17
N GLU A 264 -9.76 -8.32 24.25
CA GLU A 264 -8.50 -7.58 24.43
C GLU A 264 -7.44 -7.99 23.40
N SER A 265 -7.23 -9.29 23.22
CA SER A 265 -6.25 -9.78 22.24
C SER A 265 -6.65 -9.44 20.80
N ILE A 266 -7.95 -9.50 20.49
CA ILE A 266 -8.47 -9.12 19.18
C ILE A 266 -8.29 -7.62 18.97
N ARG A 267 -8.62 -6.79 19.96
CA ARG A 267 -8.41 -5.33 19.88
C ARG A 267 -6.96 -4.99 19.59
N GLU A 268 -6.01 -5.57 20.31
CA GLU A 268 -4.59 -5.32 20.08
C GLU A 268 -4.15 -5.69 18.66
N LEU A 269 -4.61 -6.85 18.15
CA LEU A 269 -4.36 -7.26 16.76
C LEU A 269 -4.90 -6.21 15.78
N ILE A 270 -6.18 -5.82 15.93
CA ILE A 270 -6.85 -4.90 15.00
C ILE A 270 -6.31 -3.47 15.11
N ASP A 271 -5.87 -3.03 16.28
CA ASP A 271 -5.24 -1.72 16.47
C ASP A 271 -3.87 -1.63 15.78
N HIS A 272 -3.13 -2.75 15.75
CA HIS A 272 -1.80 -2.80 15.14
C HIS A 272 -1.84 -3.12 13.65
N TYR A 273 -2.53 -4.19 13.26
CA TYR A 273 -2.57 -4.68 11.88
C TYR A 273 -3.76 -4.12 11.09
N GLY A 274 -4.78 -3.56 11.73
CA GLY A 274 -5.99 -3.13 11.01
C GLY A 274 -7.00 -4.26 10.83
N THR A 275 -7.98 -4.03 9.96
CA THR A 275 -9.23 -4.81 9.92
C THR A 275 -9.25 -5.86 8.80
N HIS A 276 -8.39 -5.72 7.81
CA HIS A 276 -8.37 -6.54 6.61
C HIS A 276 -6.95 -6.90 6.21
N VAL A 277 -6.82 -7.88 5.31
CA VAL A 277 -5.60 -8.22 4.60
C VAL A 277 -5.82 -8.08 3.09
N ILE A 278 -4.80 -7.64 2.37
CA ILE A 278 -4.83 -7.51 0.92
C ILE A 278 -4.27 -8.79 0.30
N LEU A 279 -5.11 -9.50 -0.44
CA LEU A 279 -4.72 -10.71 -1.15
C LEU A 279 -4.62 -10.50 -2.65
N THR A 280 -5.28 -9.48 -3.20
CA THR A 280 -5.20 -9.10 -4.61
C THR A 280 -5.02 -7.60 -4.72
N ALA A 281 -4.11 -7.14 -5.57
CA ALA A 281 -3.89 -5.74 -5.89
C ALA A 281 -3.79 -5.53 -7.40
N ASN A 282 -4.46 -4.48 -7.89
CA ASN A 282 -4.36 -3.99 -9.26
C ASN A 282 -3.54 -2.70 -9.29
N LEU A 283 -2.65 -2.63 -10.26
CA LEU A 283 -1.60 -1.62 -10.35
C LEU A 283 -1.59 -0.99 -11.73
N GLY A 284 -1.29 0.30 -11.80
CA GLY A 284 -1.26 1.04 -13.05
C GLY A 284 -1.48 2.53 -12.86
N GLY A 285 -2.35 3.15 -13.67
CA GLY A 285 -2.72 4.56 -13.57
C GLY A 285 -4.19 4.77 -13.22
N CYS A 286 -4.49 5.86 -12.49
CA CYS A 286 -5.85 6.23 -12.10
C CYS A 286 -6.17 7.68 -12.42
N LEU A 287 -7.38 7.92 -12.92
CA LEU A 287 -8.04 9.22 -12.95
C LEU A 287 -9.17 9.19 -11.93
N ASP A 288 -9.01 9.88 -10.81
CA ASP A 288 -10.04 10.03 -9.79
C ASP A 288 -10.81 11.34 -10.00
N TYR A 289 -12.15 11.27 -9.94
CA TYR A 289 -13.04 12.41 -10.04
C TYR A 289 -14.08 12.36 -8.94
N TYR A 290 -13.97 13.31 -8.01
CA TYR A 290 -14.91 13.51 -6.92
C TYR A 290 -15.87 14.63 -7.31
N TYR A 291 -17.16 14.30 -7.34
CA TYR A 291 -18.21 15.22 -7.70
C TYR A 291 -19.27 15.30 -6.60
N SER A 292 -19.61 16.50 -6.18
CA SER A 292 -20.77 16.75 -5.33
C SER A 292 -21.49 18.01 -5.80
N SER A 293 -22.80 18.03 -5.61
CA SER A 293 -23.65 19.15 -6.02
C SER A 293 -24.89 19.24 -5.13
N VAL A 294 -25.44 20.43 -4.99
CA VAL A 294 -26.75 20.65 -4.36
C VAL A 294 -27.85 20.41 -5.38
N VAL A 295 -28.74 19.47 -5.09
CA VAL A 295 -29.91 19.13 -5.90
C VAL A 295 -31.15 19.17 -5.01
N GLU A 296 -32.10 20.04 -5.36
CA GLU A 296 -33.34 20.18 -4.58
C GLU A 296 -34.32 19.03 -4.87
N SER A 297 -34.31 18.51 -6.10
CA SER A 297 -34.99 17.28 -6.49
C SER A 297 -34.27 16.69 -7.70
N ILE A 298 -34.27 15.36 -7.79
CA ILE A 298 -33.78 14.62 -8.96
C ILE A 298 -35.02 14.02 -9.60
N SER A 299 -35.25 14.31 -10.90
CA SER A 299 -36.32 13.65 -11.64
C SER A 299 -36.03 12.16 -11.74
N ASP A 300 -37.04 11.31 -11.58
CA ASP A 300 -36.93 9.85 -11.77
C ASP A 300 -36.48 9.44 -13.18
N THR A 301 -36.55 10.36 -14.14
CA THR A 301 -36.11 10.16 -15.53
C THR A 301 -34.64 10.54 -15.77
N LEU A 302 -33.97 11.16 -14.79
CA LEU A 302 -32.59 11.62 -14.92
C LEU A 302 -31.60 10.49 -14.63
N ASP A 303 -30.78 10.14 -15.62
CA ASP A 303 -29.64 9.24 -15.43
C ASP A 303 -28.46 10.00 -14.80
N VAL A 304 -28.47 10.07 -13.47
CA VAL A 304 -27.45 10.78 -12.69
C VAL A 304 -26.05 10.19 -12.91
N ALA A 305 -25.95 8.86 -13.05
CA ALA A 305 -24.67 8.20 -13.24
C ALA A 305 -24.04 8.60 -14.57
N ALA A 306 -24.81 8.53 -15.65
CA ALA A 306 -24.33 8.92 -16.97
C ALA A 306 -24.07 10.43 -17.10
N ALA A 307 -24.85 11.27 -16.42
CA ALA A 307 -24.58 12.71 -16.34
C ALA A 307 -23.24 13.01 -15.66
N ILE A 308 -22.94 12.36 -14.53
CA ILE A 308 -21.65 12.55 -13.84
C ILE A 308 -20.50 11.93 -14.64
N ASP A 309 -20.71 10.79 -15.29
CA ASP A 309 -19.72 10.18 -16.20
C ASP A 309 -19.38 11.10 -17.38
N PHE A 310 -20.37 11.79 -17.95
CA PHE A 310 -20.13 12.86 -18.93
C PHE A 310 -19.24 13.97 -18.35
N GLY A 311 -19.49 14.41 -17.13
CA GLY A 311 -18.65 15.38 -16.42
C GLY A 311 -17.21 14.90 -16.24
N PHE A 312 -17.03 13.65 -15.82
CA PHE A 312 -15.73 12.98 -15.70
C PHE A 312 -15.00 12.95 -17.05
N GLN A 313 -15.65 12.46 -18.11
CA GLN A 313 -15.06 12.32 -19.44
C GLN A 313 -14.59 13.68 -19.97
N ASN A 314 -15.44 14.71 -19.91
CA ASN A 314 -15.05 16.06 -20.32
C ASN A 314 -13.89 16.62 -19.49
N LYS A 315 -13.87 16.39 -18.16
CA LYS A 315 -12.81 16.91 -17.29
C LYS A 315 -11.43 16.37 -17.68
N PHE A 316 -11.36 15.15 -18.19
CA PHE A 316 -10.11 14.50 -18.59
C PHE A 316 -9.87 14.44 -20.11
N GLY A 317 -10.66 15.18 -20.91
CA GLY A 317 -10.50 15.17 -22.37
C GLY A 317 -10.82 13.82 -23.01
N ILE A 318 -11.61 12.98 -22.35
CA ILE A 318 -12.14 11.74 -22.92
C ILE A 318 -13.38 12.12 -23.74
N LYS A 319 -13.55 11.48 -24.91
CA LYS A 319 -14.72 11.70 -25.76
C LYS A 319 -16.00 11.31 -25.02
N ALA A 320 -16.83 12.30 -24.73
CA ALA A 320 -18.07 12.12 -23.96
C ALA A 320 -19.31 11.99 -24.86
N ASP A 321 -20.32 11.27 -24.37
CA ASP A 321 -21.63 11.19 -25.04
C ASP A 321 -22.43 12.47 -24.79
N GLY A 322 -22.50 13.33 -25.81
CA GLY A 322 -23.12 14.65 -25.75
C GLY A 322 -24.59 14.66 -25.31
N LYS A 323 -25.30 13.53 -25.39
CA LYS A 323 -26.71 13.45 -24.95
C LYS A 323 -26.90 13.71 -23.45
N TYR A 324 -25.86 13.53 -22.63
CA TYR A 324 -25.91 13.75 -21.19
C TYR A 324 -25.46 15.15 -20.76
N LYS A 325 -25.13 16.04 -21.70
CA LYS A 325 -24.68 17.40 -21.41
C LYS A 325 -25.69 18.20 -20.60
N ASP A 326 -26.94 18.21 -21.05
CA ASP A 326 -27.99 18.99 -20.40
C ASP A 326 -28.32 18.41 -19.02
N ALA A 327 -28.34 17.09 -18.90
CA ALA A 327 -28.47 16.38 -17.63
C ALA A 327 -27.37 16.78 -16.62
N PHE A 328 -26.10 16.83 -17.07
CA PHE A 328 -24.99 17.28 -16.22
C PHE A 328 -25.11 18.75 -15.83
N ASN A 329 -25.55 19.62 -16.74
CA ASN A 329 -25.79 21.03 -16.45
C ASN A 329 -26.88 21.21 -15.39
N THR A 330 -27.96 20.41 -15.43
CA THR A 330 -28.99 20.41 -14.38
C THR A 330 -28.42 20.02 -13.01
N LEU A 331 -27.45 19.11 -12.99
CA LEU A 331 -26.76 18.74 -11.75
C LEU A 331 -25.74 19.77 -11.30
N SER A 332 -25.37 20.80 -12.07
CA SER A 332 -24.19 21.63 -11.80
C SER A 332 -24.45 22.85 -10.89
N ASN A 333 -25.16 22.66 -9.78
CA ASN A 333 -25.48 23.72 -8.82
C ASN A 333 -24.64 23.64 -7.53
N GLU A 334 -23.94 24.72 -7.17
CA GLU A 334 -23.03 24.76 -6.01
C GLU A 334 -22.07 23.56 -5.93
N THR A 335 -21.37 23.26 -7.03
CA THR A 335 -20.57 22.03 -7.17
C THR A 335 -19.29 22.04 -6.35
N ILE A 336 -18.90 20.86 -5.88
CA ILE A 336 -17.54 20.54 -5.44
C ILE A 336 -16.98 19.55 -6.44
N ILE A 337 -15.88 19.93 -7.10
CA ILE A 337 -15.17 19.08 -8.04
C ILE A 337 -13.72 18.99 -7.59
N LYS A 338 -13.25 17.77 -7.30
CA LYS A 338 -11.83 17.47 -7.09
C LYS A 338 -11.42 16.34 -7.99
N PHE A 339 -10.14 16.27 -8.30
CA PHE A 339 -9.59 15.21 -9.10
C PHE A 339 -8.17 14.88 -8.67
N ASN A 340 -7.73 13.65 -8.94
CA ASN A 340 -6.34 13.23 -8.83
C ASN A 340 -5.96 12.44 -10.08
N VAL A 341 -4.68 12.53 -10.48
CA VAL A 341 -4.08 11.64 -11.47
C VAL A 341 -2.95 10.90 -10.80
N LEU A 342 -2.99 9.57 -10.82
CA LEU A 342 -2.05 8.70 -10.13
C LEU A 342 -1.39 7.74 -11.10
N GLY A 343 -0.14 7.35 -10.82
CA GLY A 343 0.66 6.49 -11.69
C GLY A 343 1.08 7.20 -12.99
N GLY A 344 2.07 6.64 -13.68
CA GLY A 344 2.70 7.23 -14.85
C GLY A 344 3.32 8.61 -14.59
N ASP A 345 3.62 9.33 -15.65
CA ASP A 345 4.03 10.73 -15.61
C ASP A 345 2.79 11.62 -15.42
N ASN A 346 2.30 11.69 -14.19
CA ASN A 346 1.02 12.33 -13.85
C ASN A 346 1.05 13.87 -13.83
N VAL A 347 2.22 14.51 -13.70
CA VAL A 347 2.33 15.97 -13.54
C VAL A 347 1.77 16.74 -14.75
N PRO A 348 2.13 16.42 -16.02
CA PRO A 348 1.63 17.15 -17.18
C PRO A 348 0.11 17.09 -17.32
N ILE A 349 -0.49 15.90 -17.20
CA ILE A 349 -1.95 15.72 -17.27
C ILE A 349 -2.66 16.42 -16.10
N THR A 350 -2.11 16.34 -14.89
CA THR A 350 -2.67 17.04 -13.72
C THR A 350 -2.75 18.54 -13.96
N ASN A 351 -1.68 19.16 -14.47
CA ASN A 351 -1.63 20.58 -14.77
C ASN A 351 -2.60 20.97 -15.90
N ALA A 352 -2.72 20.14 -16.94
CA ALA A 352 -3.65 20.37 -18.05
C ALA A 352 -5.13 20.30 -17.59
N VAL A 353 -5.48 19.33 -16.75
CA VAL A 353 -6.83 19.18 -16.18
C VAL A 353 -7.16 20.31 -15.19
N ALA A 354 -6.17 20.76 -14.41
CA ALA A 354 -6.33 21.87 -13.47
C ALA A 354 -6.58 23.21 -14.19
N SER A 355 -5.84 23.47 -15.27
CA SER A 355 -5.94 24.70 -16.05
C SER A 355 -7.08 24.71 -17.07
N GLY A 356 -7.73 23.57 -17.30
CA GLY A 356 -8.73 23.43 -18.37
C GLY A 356 -8.13 23.41 -19.78
N ALA A 357 -6.82 23.19 -19.90
CA ALA A 357 -6.11 23.13 -21.16
C ALA A 357 -6.31 21.79 -21.90
N ILE A 358 -6.71 20.73 -21.18
CA ILE A 358 -6.96 19.42 -21.76
C ILE A 358 -8.15 19.47 -22.72
N LYS A 359 -7.97 18.90 -23.92
CA LYS A 359 -9.01 18.84 -24.96
C LYS A 359 -9.41 17.39 -25.25
N THR A 360 -10.56 17.20 -25.88
CA THR A 360 -10.94 15.88 -26.41
C THR A 360 -9.90 15.39 -27.42
N ASP A 361 -9.51 14.12 -27.32
CA ASP A 361 -8.50 13.48 -28.18
C ASP A 361 -7.10 14.15 -28.08
N ASP A 362 -6.83 14.83 -26.96
CA ASP A 362 -5.51 15.39 -26.68
C ASP A 362 -4.47 14.28 -26.49
N THR A 363 -3.31 14.45 -27.14
CA THR A 363 -2.16 13.56 -26.97
C THR A 363 -1.66 13.51 -25.52
N ILE A 364 -1.98 14.49 -24.66
CA ILE A 364 -1.59 14.49 -23.24
C ILE A 364 -2.13 13.25 -22.51
N LEU A 365 -3.41 12.89 -22.70
CA LEU A 365 -3.98 11.71 -22.07
C LEU A 365 -3.29 10.43 -22.56
N GLY A 366 -3.11 10.31 -23.88
CA GLY A 366 -2.41 9.17 -24.48
C GLY A 366 -0.94 9.05 -24.02
N LYS A 367 -0.24 10.17 -23.88
CA LYS A 367 1.14 10.21 -23.34
C LYS A 367 1.20 9.76 -21.88
N TRP A 368 0.25 10.21 -21.06
CA TRP A 368 0.16 9.74 -19.68
C TRP A 368 -0.14 8.24 -19.63
N ILE A 369 -1.13 7.73 -20.40
CA ILE A 369 -1.42 6.29 -20.46
C ILE A 369 -0.18 5.50 -20.89
N GLY A 370 0.51 5.94 -21.95
CA GLY A 370 1.74 5.28 -22.43
C GLY A 370 2.95 5.38 -21.49
N SER A 371 2.86 6.18 -20.43
CA SER A 371 3.90 6.30 -19.39
C SER A 371 3.65 5.41 -18.17
N ILE A 372 2.54 4.68 -18.13
CA ILE A 372 2.21 3.75 -17.04
C ILE A 372 3.07 2.49 -17.23
N THR A 373 4.28 2.51 -16.67
CA THR A 373 5.27 1.43 -16.73
C THR A 373 5.61 0.93 -15.32
N ASP A 374 6.35 -0.18 -15.24
CA ASP A 374 6.68 -0.89 -13.99
C ASP A 374 7.23 -0.04 -12.84
N ASP A 375 8.03 0.97 -13.17
CA ASP A 375 8.64 1.94 -12.25
C ASP A 375 7.70 3.08 -11.86
N LYS A 376 6.54 3.19 -12.49
CA LYS A 376 5.54 4.26 -12.34
C LYS A 376 4.13 3.76 -12.08
N LEU A 377 3.97 2.52 -11.59
CA LEU A 377 2.65 1.98 -11.24
C LEU A 377 2.16 2.50 -9.89
N GLU A 378 0.89 2.89 -9.78
CA GLU A 378 0.22 3.18 -8.51
C GLU A 378 -0.65 2.00 -8.06
N LEU A 379 -0.87 1.86 -6.74
CA LEU A 379 -1.92 1.02 -6.19
C LEU A 379 -3.32 1.57 -6.52
N LEU A 380 -4.02 0.94 -7.48
CA LEU A 380 -5.32 1.42 -7.96
C LEU A 380 -6.49 0.88 -7.14
N HIS A 381 -6.44 -0.42 -6.86
CA HIS A 381 -7.51 -1.16 -6.24
C HIS A 381 -6.94 -2.41 -5.59
N PHE A 382 -7.56 -2.87 -4.52
CA PHE A 382 -7.23 -4.12 -3.87
C PHE A 382 -8.51 -4.83 -3.47
N GLN A 383 -8.48 -6.16 -3.51
CA GLN A 383 -9.49 -6.99 -2.88
C GLN A 383 -9.14 -7.11 -1.40
N LEU A 384 -10.08 -6.69 -0.55
CA LEU A 384 -9.94 -6.77 0.89
C LEU A 384 -10.52 -8.09 1.37
N THR A 385 -9.78 -8.79 2.23
CA THR A 385 -10.27 -9.96 2.93
C THR A 385 -10.30 -9.64 4.42
N PRO A 386 -11.43 -9.84 5.12
CA PRO A 386 -11.52 -9.55 6.55
C PRO A 386 -10.42 -10.27 7.34
N MET A 387 -9.82 -9.61 8.34
CA MET A 387 -8.77 -10.21 9.17
C MET A 387 -9.25 -11.51 9.84
N SER A 388 -10.55 -11.62 10.13
CA SER A 388 -11.17 -12.84 10.68
C SER A 388 -11.03 -14.06 9.77
N SER A 389 -10.88 -13.90 8.45
CA SER A 389 -10.69 -15.01 7.50
C SER A 389 -9.40 -15.78 7.70
N LEU A 390 -8.40 -15.16 8.35
CA LEU A 390 -7.11 -15.79 8.63
C LEU A 390 -7.15 -16.69 9.86
N PHE A 391 -8.25 -16.70 10.60
CA PHE A 391 -8.40 -17.44 11.85
C PHE A 391 -9.19 -18.73 11.66
N PRO A 392 -8.93 -19.76 12.50
CA PRO A 392 -9.66 -21.02 12.44
C PRO A 392 -11.13 -20.81 12.79
N ILE A 393 -11.97 -21.75 12.38
CA ILE A 393 -13.44 -21.69 12.52
C ILE A 393 -13.96 -21.39 13.94
N LEU A 394 -13.20 -21.73 15.00
CA LEU A 394 -13.59 -21.45 16.40
C LEU A 394 -13.28 -20.01 16.85
N ILE A 395 -12.36 -19.33 16.18
CA ILE A 395 -11.89 -17.98 16.53
C ILE A 395 -12.40 -16.94 15.54
N SER A 396 -12.50 -17.28 14.26
CA SER A 396 -12.99 -16.38 13.20
C SER A 396 -14.33 -15.71 13.52
N PRO A 397 -15.36 -16.40 14.06
CA PRO A 397 -16.62 -15.75 14.45
C PRO A 397 -16.45 -14.72 15.57
N LYS A 398 -15.50 -14.90 16.49
CA LYS A 398 -15.24 -13.95 17.57
C LYS A 398 -14.56 -12.69 17.05
N VAL A 399 -13.59 -12.84 16.14
CA VAL A 399 -12.96 -11.72 15.44
C VAL A 399 -14.00 -10.97 14.61
N THR A 400 -14.85 -11.69 13.87
CA THR A 400 -15.96 -11.10 13.11
C THR A 400 -16.93 -10.34 14.00
N ALA A 401 -17.35 -10.91 15.14
CA ALA A 401 -18.22 -10.23 16.09
C ALA A 401 -17.56 -8.99 16.71
N TYR A 402 -16.26 -9.01 16.98
CA TYR A 402 -15.51 -7.84 17.44
C TYR A 402 -15.50 -6.74 16.38
N LEU A 403 -15.17 -7.12 15.14
CA LEU A 403 -15.20 -6.25 13.97
C LEU A 403 -16.60 -5.64 13.81
N ASP A 404 -17.67 -6.42 13.87
CA ASP A 404 -19.05 -5.91 13.84
C ASP A 404 -19.32 -4.89 14.95
N ARG A 405 -18.93 -5.15 16.20
CA ARG A 405 -19.10 -4.17 17.29
C ARG A 405 -18.34 -2.87 17.03
N LEU A 406 -17.12 -2.97 16.51
CA LEU A 406 -16.33 -1.82 16.05
C LEU A 406 -17.05 -1.05 14.94
N TYR A 407 -17.91 -1.71 14.16
CA TYR A 407 -18.66 -1.13 13.04
C TYR A 407 -19.98 -0.49 13.46
N TYR A 408 -20.60 -0.94 14.55
CA TYR A 408 -21.93 -0.49 14.99
C TYR A 408 -21.93 0.50 16.16
N GLN A 409 -20.80 0.74 16.84
CA GLN A 409 -20.77 1.56 18.04
C GLN A 409 -19.71 2.65 18.02
N ASP A 410 -20.10 3.80 18.59
CA ASP A 410 -19.29 4.86 19.17
C ASP A 410 -18.23 4.35 20.16
N ILE A 411 -17.32 3.49 19.74
CA ILE A 411 -16.07 3.27 20.48
C ILE A 411 -15.26 4.53 20.23
N SER A 412 -15.17 5.40 21.24
CA SER A 412 -14.23 6.50 21.24
C SER A 412 -12.85 5.95 20.89
N VAL A 413 -12.40 6.18 19.67
CA VAL A 413 -11.03 5.90 19.25
C VAL A 413 -10.17 6.99 19.89
N THR A 414 -10.04 6.98 21.21
CA THR A 414 -8.92 7.63 21.87
C THR A 414 -7.68 6.88 21.40
N ARG A 415 -7.14 7.34 20.27
CA ARG A 415 -5.77 7.06 19.89
C ARG A 415 -4.94 7.34 21.12
N VAL A 416 -4.35 6.31 21.72
CA VAL A 416 -3.26 6.53 22.66
C VAL A 416 -2.27 7.43 21.91
N PRO A 417 -1.93 8.62 22.44
CA PRO A 417 -0.98 9.50 21.80
C PRO A 417 0.25 8.68 21.44
N LYS A 418 0.73 8.81 20.20
CA LYS A 418 2.06 8.29 19.86
C LYS A 418 3.03 8.91 20.87
N LYS A 419 3.55 8.09 21.78
CA LYS A 419 4.73 8.44 22.57
C LYS A 419 5.94 8.33 21.67
#